data_AF-A0A4S8K8E9-F1
#
_entry.id   AF-A0A4S8K8E9-F1
#
_cell.length_a   1.000
_cell.length_b   1.000
_cell.length_c   1.000
_cell.angle_alpha   90.00
_cell.angle_beta   90.00
_cell.angle_gamma   90.00
#
_symmetry.space_group_name_H-M   'P 1'
#
loop_
_entity.id
_entity.type
_entity.pdbx_description
1 polymer ?
#
loop_
_entity_poly.entity_id
_entity_poly.type
_entity_poly.pdbx_seq_one_letter_code
_entity_poly.pdbx_strand_id
1 'polypeptide(L)'
;MAAEATALWQPREEGLREICGLLEQHISPNSDQSRIWQQLQHYNQLPDFNNYLVFILAHAEGKSLEVRQAAGLLLKNNLRATFSSLSSSYRQYIKSELLPCLGASDRTIRSTVGTIISVLVQLDRVAGWPELLQVLARCLASNDFNHMEGAMDAIYKVAFLANM
;
A
#
# COMPACT_ATOMS: atom_id res chain seq x y z
N MET A 1 33.07 -12.50 -0.01
CA MET A 1 31.76 -12.05 0.52
C MET A 1 30.88 -11.76 -0.68
N ALA A 2 30.07 -12.74 -1.09
CA ALA A 2 29.23 -12.63 -2.26
C ALA A 2 28.13 -11.61 -2.01
N ALA A 3 27.96 -10.66 -2.93
CA ALA A 3 26.80 -9.80 -2.96
C ALA A 3 25.55 -10.68 -3.16
N GLU A 4 24.72 -10.79 -2.12
CA GLU A 4 23.36 -11.33 -2.28
C GLU A 4 22.61 -10.40 -3.22
N ALA A 5 22.39 -10.86 -4.45
CA ALA A 5 21.44 -10.25 -5.35
C ALA A 5 20.11 -10.15 -4.58
N THR A 6 19.65 -8.93 -4.34
CA THR A 6 18.41 -8.65 -3.60
C THR A 6 17.27 -9.14 -4.47
N ALA A 7 16.86 -10.40 -4.30
CA ALA A 7 15.70 -10.95 -4.99
C ALA A 7 14.50 -10.06 -4.66
N LEU A 8 13.92 -9.42 -5.69
CA LEU A 8 12.66 -8.69 -5.55
C LEU A 8 11.62 -9.65 -4.96
N TRP A 9 10.98 -9.25 -3.87
CA TRP A 9 9.92 -10.04 -3.26
C TRP A 9 8.83 -10.33 -4.29
N GLN A 10 8.27 -11.53 -4.25
CA GLN A 10 7.15 -11.95 -5.08
C GLN A 10 6.14 -12.72 -4.21
N PRO A 11 4.83 -12.54 -4.43
CA PRO A 11 3.82 -13.27 -3.68
C PRO A 11 3.84 -14.75 -4.05
N ARG A 12 3.59 -15.61 -3.08
CA ARG A 12 3.20 -17.00 -3.36
C ARG A 12 1.74 -17.02 -3.78
N GLU A 13 1.42 -17.73 -4.86
CA GLU A 13 0.06 -17.77 -5.41
C GLU A 13 -1.00 -18.23 -4.39
N GLU A 14 -0.65 -19.23 -3.57
CA GLU A 14 -1.54 -19.76 -2.53
C GLU A 14 -1.86 -18.69 -1.47
N GLY A 15 -0.84 -18.06 -0.91
CA GLY A 15 -1.01 -16.96 0.06
C GLY A 15 -1.78 -15.78 -0.53
N LEU A 16 -1.50 -15.42 -1.78
CA LEU A 16 -2.23 -14.36 -2.48
C LEU A 16 -3.71 -14.70 -2.62
N ARG A 17 -4.03 -15.94 -3.01
CA ARG A 17 -5.41 -16.42 -3.15
C ARG A 17 -6.15 -16.41 -1.82
N GLU A 18 -5.51 -16.89 -0.75
CA GLU A 18 -6.09 -16.92 0.59
C GLU A 18 -6.36 -15.51 1.13
N ILE A 19 -5.38 -14.61 1.05
CA ILE A 19 -5.52 -13.23 1.53
C ILE A 19 -6.61 -12.50 0.75
N CYS A 20 -6.66 -12.66 -0.58
CA CYS A 20 -7.75 -12.11 -1.39
C CYS A 20 -9.13 -12.64 -0.94
N GLY A 21 -9.24 -13.95 -0.69
CA GLY A 21 -10.48 -14.56 -0.23
C GLY A 21 -10.92 -14.05 1.15
N LEU A 22 -9.98 -13.80 2.06
CA LEU A 22 -10.27 -13.18 3.36
C LEU A 22 -10.75 -11.74 3.21
N LEU A 23 -10.11 -10.96 2.33
CA LEU A 23 -10.53 -9.58 2.07
C LEU A 23 -11.92 -9.51 1.43
N GLU A 24 -12.24 -10.41 0.50
CA GLU A 24 -13.58 -10.54 -0.10
C GLU A 24 -14.65 -10.85 0.96
N GLN A 25 -14.35 -11.74 1.90
CA GLN A 25 -15.27 -12.05 3.00
C GLN A 25 -15.40 -10.88 3.97
N HIS A 26 -14.30 -10.18 4.27
CA HIS A 26 -14.26 -9.03 5.17
C HIS A 26 -15.17 -7.89 4.69
N ILE A 27 -15.20 -7.62 3.37
CA ILE A 27 -16.09 -6.59 2.81
C ILE A 27 -17.56 -7.03 2.68
N SER A 28 -17.85 -8.33 2.84
CA SER A 28 -19.21 -8.87 2.68
C SER A 28 -20.02 -8.73 3.98
N PRO A 29 -21.26 -8.23 3.92
CA PRO A 29 -22.08 -7.95 5.11
C PRO A 29 -22.59 -9.22 5.83
N ASN A 30 -22.60 -10.37 5.15
CA ASN A 30 -23.17 -11.62 5.67
C ASN A 30 -22.12 -12.57 6.27
N SER A 31 -20.86 -12.13 6.38
CA SER A 31 -19.76 -12.98 6.83
C SER A 31 -19.51 -12.85 8.35
N ASP A 32 -18.89 -13.87 8.95
CA ASP A 32 -18.41 -13.82 10.33
C ASP A 32 -17.18 -12.92 10.45
N GLN A 33 -17.43 -11.62 10.65
CA GLN A 33 -16.41 -10.58 10.73
C GLN A 33 -15.37 -10.84 11.83
N SER A 34 -15.79 -11.42 12.96
CA SER A 34 -14.90 -11.72 14.09
C SER A 34 -13.86 -12.77 13.68
N ARG A 35 -14.33 -13.87 13.08
CA ARG A 35 -13.46 -14.95 12.60
C ARG A 35 -12.50 -14.47 11.51
N ILE A 36 -12.99 -13.69 10.54
CA ILE A 36 -12.15 -13.16 9.45
C ILE A 36 -11.07 -12.24 9.99
N TRP A 37 -11.41 -11.37 10.94
CA TRP A 37 -10.44 -10.48 11.57
C TRP A 37 -9.36 -11.27 12.32
N GLN A 38 -9.72 -12.34 13.05
CA GLN A 38 -8.75 -13.23 13.69
C GLN A 38 -7.77 -13.86 12.69
N GLN A 39 -8.26 -14.30 11.53
CA GLN A 39 -7.41 -14.85 10.47
C GLN A 39 -6.47 -13.79 9.90
N LEU A 40 -6.95 -12.57 9.65
CA LEU A 40 -6.11 -11.45 9.22
C LEU A 40 -5.05 -11.08 10.28
N GLN A 41 -5.37 -11.18 11.57
CA GLN A 41 -4.38 -10.98 12.64
C GLN A 41 -3.31 -12.07 12.68
N HIS A 42 -3.65 -13.31 12.34
CA HIS A 42 -2.66 -14.38 12.18
C HIS A 42 -1.69 -14.05 11.05
N TYR A 43 -2.20 -13.64 9.89
CA TYR A 43 -1.39 -13.17 8.77
C TYR A 43 -0.52 -11.95 9.14
N ASN A 44 -1.00 -11.05 10.00
CA ASN A 44 -0.26 -9.88 10.46
C ASN A 44 1.01 -10.23 11.27
N GLN A 45 1.17 -11.48 11.73
CA GLN A 45 2.41 -11.96 12.34
C GLN A 45 3.47 -12.33 11.29
N LEU A 46 3.09 -12.50 10.03
CA LEU A 46 4.03 -12.83 8.95
C LEU A 46 4.77 -11.56 8.50
N PRO A 47 6.11 -11.63 8.36
CA PRO A 47 6.93 -10.44 8.16
C PRO A 47 6.70 -9.79 6.78
N ASP A 48 6.22 -10.55 5.79
CA ASP A 48 5.95 -10.09 4.43
C ASP A 48 4.47 -9.84 4.14
N PHE A 49 3.58 -9.91 5.15
CA PHE A 49 2.15 -9.69 4.94
C PHE A 49 1.84 -8.32 4.33
N ASN A 50 2.54 -7.27 4.77
CA ASN A 50 2.40 -5.94 4.19
C ASN A 50 2.79 -5.88 2.70
N ASN A 51 3.70 -6.75 2.24
CA ASN A 51 4.05 -6.86 0.82
C ASN A 51 2.89 -7.49 0.02
N TYR A 52 2.18 -8.47 0.58
CA TYR A 52 0.95 -8.98 -0.05
C TYR A 52 -0.11 -7.88 -0.16
N LEU A 53 -0.31 -7.09 0.88
CA LEU A 53 -1.35 -6.04 0.86
C LEU A 53 -1.05 -4.95 -0.17
N VAL A 54 0.20 -4.48 -0.26
CA VAL A 54 0.57 -3.49 -1.28
C VAL A 54 0.52 -4.09 -2.69
N PHE A 55 0.91 -5.36 -2.84
CA PHE A 55 0.81 -6.06 -4.12
C PHE A 55 -0.64 -6.20 -4.59
N ILE A 56 -1.56 -6.56 -3.68
CA ILE A 56 -2.99 -6.66 -4.00
C ILE A 56 -3.53 -5.28 -4.41
N LEU A 57 -3.17 -4.22 -3.68
CA LEU A 57 -3.55 -2.86 -4.04
C LEU A 57 -3.05 -2.49 -5.45
N ALA A 58 -1.77 -2.76 -5.75
CA ALA A 58 -1.11 -2.32 -6.97
C ALA A 58 -1.45 -3.18 -8.21
N HIS A 59 -1.45 -4.50 -8.08
CA HIS A 59 -1.39 -5.45 -9.21
C HIS A 59 -2.55 -6.41 -9.34
N ALA A 60 -3.44 -6.55 -8.35
CA ALA A 60 -4.55 -7.50 -8.42
C ALA A 60 -5.71 -6.98 -9.29
N GLU A 61 -5.45 -6.69 -10.56
CA GLU A 61 -6.43 -6.14 -11.52
C GLU A 61 -7.61 -7.09 -11.78
N GLY A 62 -7.44 -8.40 -11.56
CA GLY A 62 -8.52 -9.38 -11.61
C GLY A 62 -9.43 -9.39 -10.38
N LYS A 63 -9.16 -8.56 -9.36
CA LYS A 63 -9.98 -8.40 -8.15
C LYS A 63 -10.76 -7.09 -8.19
N SER A 64 -11.86 -7.04 -7.45
CA SER A 64 -12.71 -5.86 -7.39
C SER A 64 -11.96 -4.69 -6.73
N LEU A 65 -12.38 -3.46 -7.06
CA LEU A 65 -11.78 -2.25 -6.49
C LEU A 65 -11.93 -2.21 -4.96
N GLU A 66 -13.04 -2.75 -4.44
CA GLU A 66 -13.32 -2.83 -3.01
C GLU A 66 -12.30 -3.74 -2.29
N VAL A 67 -11.92 -4.87 -2.89
CA VAL A 67 -10.90 -5.77 -2.33
C VAL A 67 -9.53 -5.10 -2.33
N ARG A 68 -9.16 -4.45 -3.45
CA ARG A 68 -7.89 -3.72 -3.57
C ARG A 68 -7.82 -2.56 -2.56
N GLN A 69 -8.92 -1.82 -2.41
CA GLN A 69 -9.04 -0.75 -1.43
C GLN A 69 -8.95 -1.28 0.01
N ALA A 70 -9.64 -2.38 0.33
CA ALA A 70 -9.57 -3.02 1.64
C ALA A 70 -8.13 -3.43 1.99
N ALA A 71 -7.39 -4.00 1.02
CA ALA A 71 -5.97 -4.32 1.19
C ALA A 71 -5.14 -3.06 1.53
N GLY A 72 -5.32 -1.98 0.78
CA GLY A 72 -4.61 -0.72 1.01
C GLY A 72 -4.94 -0.06 2.37
N LEU A 73 -6.21 -0.09 2.78
CA LEU A 73 -6.62 0.43 4.08
C LEU A 73 -6.10 -0.41 5.25
N LEU A 74 -6.07 -1.73 5.09
CA LEU A 74 -5.45 -2.62 6.08
C LEU A 74 -3.94 -2.38 6.15
N LEU A 75 -3.26 -2.24 5.01
CA LEU A 75 -1.83 -1.91 4.95
C LEU A 75 -1.54 -0.61 5.71
N LYS A 76 -2.31 0.46 5.45
CA LYS A 76 -2.18 1.73 6.17
C LYS A 76 -2.22 1.54 7.69
N ASN A 77 -3.19 0.75 8.18
CA ASN A 77 -3.35 0.51 9.61
C ASN A 77 -2.17 -0.30 10.18
N ASN A 78 -1.73 -1.33 9.47
CA ASN A 78 -0.60 -2.16 9.87
C ASN A 78 0.71 -1.36 9.94
N LEU A 79 0.96 -0.47 8.97
CA LEU A 79 2.18 0.34 8.92
C LEU A 79 2.31 1.25 10.16
N ARG A 80 1.21 1.83 10.66
CA ARG A 80 1.25 2.65 11.89
C ARG A 80 1.81 1.88 13.09
N ALA A 81 1.54 0.58 13.17
CA ALA A 81 1.98 -0.26 14.29
C ALA A 81 3.35 -0.95 14.04
N THR A 82 3.64 -1.30 12.79
CA THR A 82 4.74 -2.23 12.46
C THR A 82 5.88 -1.62 11.64
N PHE A 83 5.74 -0.40 11.12
CA PHE A 83 6.73 0.15 10.19
C PHE A 83 8.15 0.20 10.76
N SER A 84 8.30 0.53 12.05
CA SER A 84 9.61 0.60 12.71
C SER A 84 10.30 -0.75 12.86
N SER A 85 9.56 -1.86 12.87
CA SER A 85 10.10 -3.23 12.95
C SER A 85 10.28 -3.90 11.59
N LEU A 86 9.70 -3.36 10.51
CA LEU A 86 9.90 -3.88 9.15
C LEU A 86 11.37 -3.76 8.73
N SER A 87 11.86 -4.77 8.00
CA SER A 87 13.17 -4.73 7.36
C SER A 87 13.24 -3.60 6.32
N SER A 88 14.45 -3.12 6.03
CA SER A 88 14.67 -2.11 4.99
C SER A 88 14.19 -2.59 3.61
N SER A 89 14.37 -3.87 3.29
CA SER A 89 13.90 -4.47 2.03
C SER A 89 12.39 -4.41 1.86
N TYR A 90 11.61 -4.69 2.92
CA TYR A 90 10.15 -4.63 2.87
C TYR A 90 9.62 -3.20 2.86
N ARG A 91 10.26 -2.28 3.60
CA ARG A 91 9.93 -0.85 3.49
C ARG A 91 10.16 -0.34 2.07
N GLN A 92 11.28 -0.71 1.45
CA GLN A 92 11.59 -0.30 0.09
C GLN A 92 10.62 -0.89 -0.93
N TYR A 93 10.26 -2.17 -0.78
CA TYR A 93 9.27 -2.82 -1.64
C TYR A 93 7.91 -2.08 -1.57
N ILE A 94 7.40 -1.83 -0.36
CA ILE A 94 6.12 -1.11 -0.20
C ILE A 94 6.18 0.28 -0.85
N LYS A 95 7.28 1.01 -0.65
CA LYS A 95 7.48 2.32 -1.28
C LYS A 95 7.51 2.22 -2.80
N SER A 96 8.23 1.25 -3.37
CA SER A 96 8.31 1.10 -4.84
C SER A 96 6.98 0.74 -5.47
N GLU A 97 6.17 -0.08 -4.81
CA GLU A 97 4.85 -0.47 -5.30
C GLU A 97 3.84 0.69 -5.25
N LEU A 98 3.94 1.59 -4.28
CA LEU A 98 3.00 2.72 -4.13
C LEU A 98 3.23 3.83 -5.17
N LEU A 99 4.48 4.10 -5.55
CA LEU A 99 4.81 5.28 -6.37
C LEU A 99 4.12 5.28 -7.75
N PRO A 100 4.10 4.18 -8.52
CA PRO A 100 3.37 4.13 -9.80
C PRO A 100 1.86 4.32 -9.62
N CYS A 101 1.30 3.85 -8.49
CA CYS A 101 -0.14 3.92 -8.24
C CYS A 101 -0.66 5.34 -7.97
N LEU A 102 0.23 6.34 -7.78
CA LEU A 102 -0.16 7.77 -7.82
C LEU A 102 -0.78 8.15 -9.16
N GLY A 103 -0.41 7.46 -10.25
CA GLY A 103 -0.96 7.64 -11.59
C GLY A 103 -2.03 6.63 -11.99
N ALA A 104 -2.53 5.82 -11.06
CA ALA A 104 -3.52 4.78 -11.40
C ALA A 104 -4.73 5.38 -12.12
N SER A 105 -5.30 4.68 -13.09
CA SER A 105 -6.49 5.13 -13.83
C SER A 105 -7.71 5.32 -12.91
N ASP A 106 -7.86 4.45 -11.92
CA ASP A 106 -8.92 4.49 -10.94
C ASP A 106 -8.63 5.46 -9.77
N ARG A 107 -9.59 6.36 -9.50
CA ARG A 107 -9.46 7.39 -8.47
C ARG A 107 -9.45 6.81 -7.05
N THR A 108 -10.14 5.70 -6.82
CA THR A 108 -10.18 5.05 -5.49
C THR A 108 -8.81 4.50 -5.13
N ILE A 109 -8.10 3.90 -6.10
CA ILE A 109 -6.72 3.46 -5.92
C ILE A 109 -5.80 4.66 -5.62
N ARG A 110 -5.83 5.72 -6.44
CA ARG A 110 -5.02 6.94 -6.20
C ARG A 110 -5.25 7.53 -4.82
N SER A 111 -6.51 7.69 -4.42
CA SER A 111 -6.87 8.23 -3.10
C SER A 111 -6.40 7.34 -1.94
N THR A 112 -6.51 6.02 -2.09
CA THR A 112 -6.03 5.05 -1.09
C THR A 112 -4.50 5.13 -0.96
N VAL A 113 -3.79 5.17 -2.08
CA VAL A 113 -2.33 5.34 -2.15
C VAL A 113 -1.88 6.64 -1.48
N GLY A 114 -2.52 7.77 -1.80
CA GLY A 114 -2.23 9.05 -1.16
C GLY A 114 -2.41 9.02 0.36
N THR A 115 -3.34 8.20 0.86
CA THR A 115 -3.57 8.01 2.30
C THR A 115 -2.49 7.14 2.94
N ILE A 116 -1.97 6.14 2.24
CA ILE A 116 -0.84 5.32 2.72
C ILE A 116 0.45 6.15 2.71
N ILE A 117 0.67 6.94 1.65
CA ILE A 117 1.80 7.85 1.52
C ILE A 117 1.83 8.85 2.68
N SER A 118 0.69 9.44 3.05
CA SER A 118 0.66 10.37 4.18
C SER A 118 1.10 9.71 5.49
N VAL A 119 0.70 8.46 5.74
CA VAL A 119 1.16 7.69 6.91
C VAL A 119 2.66 7.40 6.84
N LEU A 120 3.18 6.99 5.69
CA LEU A 120 4.61 6.72 5.53
C LEU A 120 5.46 7.98 5.74
N VAL A 121 5.01 9.14 5.24
CA VAL A 121 5.69 10.42 5.47
C VAL A 121 5.60 10.86 6.94
N GLN A 122 4.50 10.57 7.65
CA GLN A 122 4.44 10.80 9.10
C GLN A 122 5.49 9.98 9.85
N LEU A 123 5.66 8.71 9.46
CA LEU A 123 6.52 7.75 10.15
C LEU A 123 8.01 7.93 9.83
N ASP A 124 8.35 8.16 8.56
CA ASP A 124 9.74 8.17 8.07
C ASP A 124 10.25 9.57 7.69
N ARG A 125 9.36 10.58 7.78
CA ARG A 125 9.56 11.92 7.22
C ARG A 125 9.83 11.88 5.71
N VAL A 126 9.86 13.06 5.11
CA VAL A 126 10.24 13.20 3.70
C VAL A 126 11.71 12.79 3.48
N ALA A 127 12.57 12.99 4.48
CA ALA A 127 13.98 12.63 4.42
C ALA A 127 14.21 11.11 4.31
N GLY A 128 13.31 10.28 4.86
CA GLY A 128 13.37 8.82 4.72
C GLY A 128 12.83 8.30 3.39
N TRP A 129 12.25 9.17 2.54
CA TRP A 129 11.71 8.78 1.24
C TRP A 129 11.90 9.86 0.16
N PRO A 130 13.16 10.18 -0.21
CA PRO A 130 13.46 11.24 -1.16
C PRO A 130 12.87 11.01 -2.57
N GLU A 131 12.70 9.76 -2.98
CA GLU A 131 12.12 9.39 -4.28
C GLU A 131 10.68 9.88 -4.44
N LEU A 132 9.93 10.00 -3.33
CA LEU A 132 8.55 10.48 -3.35
C LEU A 132 8.46 11.89 -3.94
N LEU A 133 9.34 12.81 -3.54
CA LEU A 133 9.34 14.18 -4.06
C LEU A 133 9.61 14.21 -5.56
N GLN A 134 10.54 13.38 -6.03
CA GLN A 134 10.87 13.29 -7.45
C GLN A 134 9.71 12.74 -8.27
N VAL A 135 8.96 11.77 -7.75
CA VAL A 135 7.76 11.23 -8.41
C VAL A 135 6.64 12.27 -8.41
N LEU A 136 6.35 12.90 -7.28
CA LEU A 136 5.31 13.93 -7.20
C LEU A 136 5.57 15.09 -8.17
N ALA A 137 6.81 15.59 -8.23
CA ALA A 137 7.19 16.64 -9.18
C ALA A 137 6.99 16.20 -10.64
N ARG A 138 7.37 14.97 -10.98
CA ARG A 138 7.15 14.41 -12.34
C ARG A 138 5.67 14.25 -12.67
N CYS A 139 4.86 13.77 -11.73
CA CYS A 139 3.43 13.61 -11.93
C CYS A 139 2.72 14.96 -12.16
N LEU A 140 3.07 15.99 -11.38
CA LEU A 140 2.55 17.34 -11.56
C LEU A 140 2.97 17.99 -12.89
N ALA A 141 4.19 17.71 -13.34
CA ALA A 141 4.70 18.21 -14.62
C ALA A 141 4.21 17.40 -15.83
N SER A 142 3.49 16.30 -15.60
CA SER A 142 2.97 15.46 -16.68
C SER A 142 1.71 16.07 -17.30
N ASN A 143 1.44 15.75 -18.57
CA ASN A 143 0.18 16.12 -19.23
C ASN A 143 -0.96 15.10 -18.97
N ASP A 144 -0.77 14.20 -18.00
CA ASP A 144 -1.76 13.18 -17.65
C ASP A 144 -2.58 13.66 -16.44
N PHE A 145 -3.89 13.70 -16.60
CA PHE A 145 -4.80 14.16 -15.55
C PHE A 145 -4.75 13.29 -14.28
N ASN A 146 -4.63 11.97 -14.42
CA ASN A 146 -4.59 11.06 -13.28
C ASN A 146 -3.30 11.24 -12.48
N HIS A 147 -2.17 11.45 -13.15
CA HIS A 147 -0.92 11.79 -12.49
C HIS A 147 -1.02 13.11 -11.72
N MET A 148 -1.54 14.17 -12.34
CA MET A 148 -1.68 15.47 -11.69
C MET A 148 -2.62 15.40 -10.48
N GLU A 149 -3.81 14.81 -10.64
CA GLU A 149 -4.79 14.70 -9.55
C GLU A 149 -4.28 13.82 -8.40
N GLY A 150 -3.67 12.67 -8.71
CA GLY A 150 -3.11 11.79 -7.67
C GLY A 150 -1.96 12.42 -6.91
N ALA A 151 -1.08 13.16 -7.59
CA ALA A 151 0.00 13.90 -6.94
C ALA A 151 -0.54 15.04 -6.06
N MET A 152 -1.51 15.81 -6.55
CA MET A 152 -2.15 16.88 -5.76
C MET A 152 -2.87 16.33 -4.52
N ASP A 153 -3.63 15.23 -4.66
CA ASP A 153 -4.32 14.59 -3.55
C ASP A 153 -3.33 14.04 -2.50
N ALA A 154 -2.23 13.41 -2.94
CA ALA A 154 -1.18 12.96 -2.03
C ALA A 154 -0.51 14.13 -1.30
N ILE A 155 -0.19 15.23 -1.99
CA ILE A 155 0.37 16.44 -1.38
C ILE A 155 -0.61 17.03 -0.37
N TYR A 156 -1.89 17.15 -0.72
CA TYR A 156 -2.93 17.63 0.18
C TYR A 156 -3.00 16.77 1.45
N LYS A 157 -3.00 15.44 1.32
CA LYS A 157 -3.02 14.50 2.44
C LYS A 157 -1.79 14.62 3.32
N VAL A 158 -0.60 14.75 2.73
CA VAL A 158 0.66 14.94 3.46
C VAL A 158 0.69 16.29 4.19
N ALA A 159 0.18 17.36 3.57
CA ALA A 159 0.24 18.70 4.15
C ALA A 159 -0.84 18.95 5.22
N PHE A 160 -2.04 18.40 5.05
CA PHE A 160 -3.21 18.79 5.84
C PHE A 160 -3.86 17.65 6.64
N LEU A 161 -3.75 16.41 6.17
CA LEU A 161 -4.34 15.26 6.87
C LEU A 161 -3.32 14.52 7.75
N ALA A 162 -2.04 14.91 7.68
CA ALA A 162 -0.98 14.32 8.47
C ALA A 162 -0.95 14.77 9.95
N ASN A 163 -1.88 15.62 10.39
CA ASN A 163 -1.95 16.13 11.77
C ASN A 163 -3.27 15.80 12.48
N MET A 164 -4.15 15.01 11.85
CA MET A 164 -5.37 14.45 12.46
C MET A 164 -5.19 12.96 12.73
#